data_AF-A0A1M7RUN6-F1
#
_entry.id   AF-A0A1M7RUN6-F1
#
_cell.length_a   1.000
_cell.length_b   1.000
_cell.length_c   1.000
_cell.angle_alpha   90.00
_cell.angle_beta   90.00
_cell.angle_gamma   90.00
#
_symmetry.space_group_name_H-M   'P 1'
#
loop_
_entity.id
_entity.type
_entity.pdbx_description
1 polymer ?
#
loop_
_entity_poly.entity_id
_entity_poly.type
_entity_poly.pdbx_seq_one_letter_code
_entity_poly.pdbx_strand_id
1 'polypeptide(L)'
;MNNNGQVTKSAHKHHGHTHTHTHGCSSGGCGCSSQTAEQETACCHSHKPPVLDPQETVFMQELAQRGCLPVSRYILSSSSEKEVRFEMLAPVYMNDPSDGMETVKEKGAALKGLKEKGLISLDYELRLSDYDYTSYTDAALFAYFKDTVEEGKKRPGFLGDTAEIELGVITLTDAGKRFTEQFQE
;
A
#
# COMPACT_ATOMS: atom_id res chain seq x y z
N MET A 1 -23.44 -54.22 -10.50
CA MET A 1 -22.42 -55.18 -10.00
C MET A 1 -21.08 -54.76 -10.56
N ASN A 2 -20.16 -54.31 -9.70
CA ASN A 2 -18.85 -53.81 -10.10
C ASN A 2 -17.80 -54.88 -9.81
N ASN A 3 -16.94 -55.15 -10.79
CA ASN A 3 -15.99 -56.25 -10.77
C ASN A 3 -14.66 -55.83 -10.13
N ASN A 4 -14.09 -56.77 -9.39
CA ASN A 4 -12.91 -56.71 -8.55
C ASN A 4 -11.64 -57.03 -9.38
N GLY A 5 -10.48 -56.49 -9.03
CA GLY A 5 -9.21 -56.90 -9.66
C GLY A 5 -8.00 -56.01 -9.37
N GLN A 6 -7.25 -56.39 -8.33
CA GLN A 6 -6.02 -55.77 -7.83
C GLN A 6 -4.77 -55.91 -8.74
N VAL A 7 -3.93 -54.86 -8.72
CA VAL A 7 -2.47 -54.82 -8.46
C VAL A 7 -1.53 -55.66 -9.32
N THR A 8 -0.51 -55.02 -9.94
CA THR A 8 0.91 -55.33 -9.69
C THR A 8 1.83 -54.13 -9.95
N LYS A 9 2.81 -53.97 -9.05
CA LYS A 9 3.94 -53.05 -9.12
C LYS A 9 4.91 -53.50 -10.22
N SER A 10 5.58 -52.57 -10.89
CA SER A 10 6.90 -52.84 -11.45
C SER A 10 7.77 -51.59 -11.44
N ALA A 11 9.01 -51.77 -10.97
CA ALA A 11 10.03 -50.78 -10.77
C ALA A 11 10.99 -50.71 -11.96
N HIS A 12 11.44 -49.49 -12.27
CA HIS A 12 12.69 -49.02 -12.89
C HIS A 12 13.54 -49.98 -13.78
N LYS A 13 13.97 -49.49 -14.96
CA LYS A 13 15.34 -48.95 -15.20
C LYS A 13 15.50 -48.38 -16.62
N HIS A 14 16.37 -47.38 -16.69
CA HIS A 14 16.76 -46.47 -17.78
C HIS A 14 17.28 -47.10 -19.09
N HIS A 15 17.16 -46.32 -20.18
CA HIS A 15 18.14 -45.92 -21.23
C HIS A 15 17.31 -45.18 -22.32
N GLY A 16 17.66 -44.06 -22.95
CA GLY A 16 18.82 -43.17 -22.96
C GLY A 16 18.59 -42.17 -24.11
N HIS A 17 19.17 -40.97 -23.97
CA HIS A 17 19.41 -39.90 -24.98
C HIS A 17 18.20 -39.27 -25.69
N THR A 18 18.16 -38.01 -26.11
CA THR A 18 18.85 -36.72 -25.88
C THR A 18 17.91 -35.73 -26.59
N HIS A 19 17.77 -34.48 -26.13
CA HIS A 19 17.88 -33.26 -26.95
C HIS A 19 17.62 -32.01 -26.09
N THR A 20 18.69 -31.22 -25.96
CA THR A 20 18.74 -29.75 -26.02
C THR A 20 17.69 -28.94 -25.25
N HIS A 21 18.10 -28.43 -24.08
CA HIS A 21 17.68 -27.10 -23.64
C HIS A 21 18.90 -26.21 -23.49
N THR A 22 18.99 -25.25 -24.40
CA THR A 22 19.79 -24.04 -24.27
C THR A 22 19.12 -23.15 -23.23
N HIS A 23 19.85 -22.77 -22.19
CA HIS A 23 19.99 -21.41 -21.65
C HIS A 23 20.90 -21.54 -20.43
N GLY A 24 22.20 -21.42 -20.69
CA GLY A 24 23.19 -21.33 -19.63
C GLY A 24 23.01 -20.01 -18.89
N CYS A 25 22.72 -20.09 -17.60
CA CYS A 25 23.28 -19.14 -16.65
C CYS A 25 24.53 -19.79 -16.09
N SER A 26 25.67 -19.51 -16.73
CA SER A 26 26.97 -19.80 -16.17
C SER A 26 27.10 -19.00 -14.87
N SER A 27 27.07 -19.72 -13.76
CA SER A 27 27.64 -19.33 -12.48
C SER A 27 29.14 -19.08 -12.68
N GLY A 28 29.47 -17.90 -13.18
CA GLY A 28 30.83 -17.36 -13.16
C GLY A 28 31.15 -16.97 -11.72
N GLY A 29 31.94 -17.81 -11.04
CA GLY A 29 32.60 -17.40 -9.81
C GLY A 29 33.52 -16.23 -10.10
N CYS A 30 33.23 -15.07 -9.50
CA CYS A 30 34.22 -14.02 -9.34
C CYS A 30 35.03 -14.33 -8.08
N GLY A 31 36.23 -14.87 -8.28
CA GLY A 31 37.23 -14.96 -7.22
C GLY A 31 37.76 -13.57 -6.90
N CYS A 32 37.27 -12.95 -5.83
CA CYS A 32 37.88 -11.76 -5.24
C CYS A 32 38.72 -12.19 -4.04
N SER A 33 40.01 -12.42 -4.28
CA SER A 33 41.02 -12.54 -3.23
C SER A 33 41.87 -11.28 -3.22
N SER A 34 41.70 -10.44 -2.21
CA SER A 34 42.75 -9.80 -1.39
C SER A 34 42.31 -8.46 -0.81
N GLN A 35 42.85 -8.21 0.38
CA GLN A 35 42.40 -7.27 1.40
C GLN A 35 42.82 -5.83 1.09
N THR A 36 41.96 -4.86 1.43
CA THR A 36 42.19 -3.67 2.29
C THR A 36 41.38 -2.45 1.84
N ALA A 37 40.96 -1.67 2.85
CA ALA A 37 40.37 -0.34 2.82
C ALA A 37 38.92 -0.20 2.31
N GLU A 38 38.01 -0.13 3.30
CA GLU A 38 36.90 0.82 3.40
C GLU A 38 36.49 1.53 2.10
N GLN A 39 35.70 0.86 1.28
CA GLN A 39 34.77 1.55 0.41
C GLN A 39 33.59 0.62 0.15
N GLU A 40 32.52 0.85 0.91
CA GLU A 40 31.20 0.31 0.61
C GLU A 40 30.86 0.74 -0.82
N THR A 41 31.14 -0.15 -1.77
CA THR A 41 30.70 -0.01 -3.14
C THR A 41 29.21 -0.27 -3.10
N ALA A 42 28.46 0.81 -2.86
CA ALA A 42 27.03 0.87 -3.06
C ALA A 42 26.77 0.32 -4.47
N CYS A 43 26.17 -0.86 -4.55
CA CYS A 43 25.66 -1.39 -5.80
C CYS A 43 24.61 -0.39 -6.32
N CYS A 44 25.04 0.50 -7.21
CA CYS A 44 24.20 1.47 -7.88
C CYS A 44 23.38 0.75 -8.94
N HIS A 45 22.37 -0.01 -8.48
CA HIS A 45 21.21 -0.28 -9.30
C HIS A 45 20.57 1.07 -9.60
N SER A 46 20.82 1.56 -10.81
CA SER A 46 20.12 2.71 -11.38
C SER A 46 18.65 2.31 -11.51
N HIS A 47 17.92 2.44 -10.40
CA HIS A 47 16.48 2.31 -10.41
C HIS A 47 15.96 3.52 -11.16
N LYS A 48 15.50 3.29 -12.40
CA LYS A 48 14.77 4.29 -13.16
C LYS A 48 13.72 4.91 -12.23
N PRO A 49 13.63 6.26 -12.14
CA PRO A 49 12.67 6.90 -11.26
C PRO A 49 11.26 6.37 -11.58
N PRO A 50 10.44 6.10 -10.55
CA PRO A 50 9.09 5.62 -10.76
C PRO A 50 8.29 6.62 -11.60
N VAL A 51 7.51 6.10 -12.54
CA VAL A 51 6.59 6.93 -13.32
C VAL A 51 5.38 7.23 -12.43
N LEU A 52 5.07 8.52 -12.30
CA LEU A 52 3.91 9.00 -11.57
C LEU A 52 2.76 9.29 -12.52
N ASP A 53 1.54 9.01 -12.07
CA ASP A 53 0.35 9.56 -12.72
C ASP A 53 0.16 11.06 -12.37
N PRO A 54 -0.74 11.79 -13.05
CA PRO A 54 -0.96 13.20 -12.80
C PRO A 54 -1.35 13.52 -11.34
N GLN A 55 -2.21 12.71 -10.73
CA GLN A 55 -2.70 12.93 -9.37
C GLN A 55 -1.60 12.64 -8.33
N GLU A 56 -0.80 11.60 -8.55
CA GLU A 56 0.39 11.31 -7.76
C GLU A 56 1.42 12.45 -7.84
N THR A 57 1.59 13.05 -9.02
CA THR A 57 2.49 14.19 -9.23
C THR A 57 2.03 15.40 -8.41
N VAL A 58 0.72 15.69 -8.40
CA VAL A 58 0.14 16.76 -7.58
C VAL A 58 0.45 16.53 -6.10
N PHE A 59 0.24 15.32 -5.58
CA PHE A 59 0.55 15.00 -4.19
C PHE A 59 2.04 15.15 -3.85
N MET A 60 2.94 14.72 -4.75
CA MET A 60 4.38 14.88 -4.53
C MET A 60 4.78 16.35 -4.49
N GLN A 61 4.20 17.20 -5.35
CA GLN A 61 4.43 18.65 -5.32
C GLN A 61 3.87 19.30 -4.05
N GLU A 62 2.65 18.95 -3.62
CA GLU A 62 2.07 19.46 -2.38
C GLU A 62 2.92 19.07 -1.16
N LEU A 63 3.37 17.81 -1.10
CA LEU A 63 4.24 17.32 -0.03
C LEU A 63 5.63 17.99 -0.05
N ALA A 64 6.19 18.26 -1.23
CA ALA A 64 7.46 18.98 -1.34
C ALA A 64 7.35 20.42 -0.78
N GLN A 65 6.20 21.07 -1.01
CA GLN A 65 5.97 22.45 -0.56
C GLN A 65 5.61 22.53 0.93
N ARG A 66 4.79 21.60 1.43
CA ARG A 66 4.21 21.65 2.78
C ARG A 66 4.94 20.77 3.80
N GLY A 67 5.79 19.85 3.33
CA GLY A 67 6.48 18.84 4.13
C GLY A 67 5.60 17.67 4.56
N CYS A 68 4.33 17.93 4.90
CA CYS A 68 3.37 16.95 5.33
C CYS A 68 1.93 17.33 4.92
N LEU A 69 1.05 16.34 4.85
CA LEU A 69 -0.37 16.53 4.58
C LEU A 69 -1.23 15.78 5.62
N PRO A 70 -2.42 16.29 5.97
CA PRO A 70 -3.39 15.56 6.78
C PRO A 70 -3.96 14.38 6.01
N VAL A 71 -4.40 13.34 6.72
CA VAL A 71 -5.16 12.23 6.13
C VAL A 71 -6.09 11.65 7.18
N SER A 72 -7.11 10.92 6.76
CA SER A 72 -7.90 10.08 7.66
C SER A 72 -8.17 8.70 7.07
N ARG A 73 -8.74 7.82 7.89
CA ARG A 73 -9.35 6.56 7.45
C ARG A 73 -10.63 6.30 8.21
N TYR A 74 -11.60 5.69 7.54
CA TYR A 74 -12.88 5.33 8.13
C TYR A 74 -12.84 3.88 8.54
N ILE A 75 -13.12 3.64 9.82
CA ILE A 75 -13.09 2.32 10.43
C ILE A 75 -14.52 1.93 10.83
N LEU A 76 -14.93 0.73 10.45
CA LEU A 76 -16.08 0.06 11.04
C LEU A 76 -15.57 -0.82 12.17
N SER A 77 -16.06 -0.61 13.38
CA SER A 77 -15.70 -1.43 14.54
C SER A 77 -16.94 -2.01 15.23
N SER A 78 -16.71 -2.97 16.12
CA SER A 78 -17.74 -3.49 17.03
C SER A 78 -17.52 -2.96 18.44
N SER A 79 -18.58 -2.46 19.06
CA SER A 79 -18.58 -2.02 20.45
C SER A 79 -18.42 -3.19 21.43
N SER A 80 -18.80 -4.41 21.05
CA SER A 80 -18.69 -5.62 21.87
C SER A 80 -17.43 -6.44 21.61
N GLU A 81 -16.90 -6.41 20.39
CA GLU A 81 -15.76 -7.23 19.97
C GLU A 81 -14.61 -6.36 19.44
N LYS A 82 -13.61 -6.08 20.28
CA LYS A 82 -12.49 -5.17 19.96
C LYS A 82 -11.65 -5.59 18.75
N GLU A 83 -11.60 -6.89 18.45
CA GLU A 83 -10.86 -7.44 17.32
C GLU A 83 -11.56 -7.17 15.98
N VAL A 84 -12.87 -6.87 16.02
CA VAL A 84 -13.64 -6.52 14.82
C VAL A 84 -13.38 -5.06 14.48
N ARG A 85 -12.45 -4.83 13.56
CA ARG A 85 -12.17 -3.53 12.93
C ARG A 85 -11.92 -3.74 11.44
N PHE A 86 -12.63 -2.97 10.62
CA PHE A 86 -12.49 -3.00 9.16
C PHE A 86 -12.19 -1.60 8.64
N GLU A 87 -11.17 -1.47 7.81
CA GLU A 87 -10.92 -0.24 7.05
C GLU A 87 -11.93 -0.13 5.90
N MET A 88 -12.94 0.71 6.08
CA MET A 88 -14.02 0.89 5.10
C MET A 88 -13.62 1.83 3.98
N LEU A 89 -12.81 2.85 4.30
CA LEU A 89 -12.27 3.79 3.33
C LEU A 89 -10.93 4.31 3.84
N ALA A 90 -9.85 4.02 3.10
CA ALA A 90 -8.50 4.44 3.43
C ALA A 90 -7.64 4.49 2.15
N PRO A 91 -6.72 5.46 1.99
CA PRO A 91 -6.68 6.73 2.73
C PRO A 91 -7.79 7.69 2.26
N VAL A 92 -8.24 8.57 3.15
CA VAL A 92 -9.15 9.68 2.87
C VAL A 92 -8.36 10.97 2.95
N TYR A 93 -8.18 11.63 1.81
CA TYR A 93 -7.63 12.98 1.73
C TYR A 93 -8.70 13.92 1.20
N MET A 94 -8.95 15.01 1.93
CA MET A 94 -9.90 16.04 1.56
C MET A 94 -9.20 17.38 1.63
N ASN A 95 -9.19 18.10 0.52
CA ASN A 95 -8.76 19.49 0.47
C ASN A 95 -9.93 20.46 0.28
N ASP A 96 -11.10 19.93 -0.11
CA ASP A 96 -12.37 20.66 -0.17
C ASP A 96 -13.45 19.86 0.60
N PRO A 97 -14.19 20.47 1.55
CA PRO A 97 -15.29 19.80 2.25
C PRO A 97 -16.42 19.26 1.37
N SER A 98 -16.53 19.75 0.13
CA SER A 98 -17.46 19.28 -0.89
C SER A 98 -16.95 18.08 -1.72
N ASP A 99 -15.71 17.64 -1.48
CA ASP A 99 -15.15 16.43 -2.10
C ASP A 99 -16.09 15.22 -1.89
N GLY A 100 -16.62 14.68 -2.99
CA GLY A 100 -17.49 13.52 -2.97
C GLY A 100 -16.72 12.19 -2.85
N MET A 101 -17.48 11.10 -2.69
CA MET A 101 -16.93 9.74 -2.57
C MET A 101 -15.99 9.34 -3.74
N GLU A 102 -16.33 9.72 -4.97
CA GLU A 102 -15.54 9.38 -6.16
C GLU A 102 -14.18 10.08 -6.13
N THR A 103 -14.17 11.39 -5.92
CA THR A 103 -12.95 12.20 -5.80
C THR A 103 -12.06 11.72 -4.66
N VAL A 104 -12.64 11.38 -3.50
CA VAL A 104 -11.87 10.82 -2.37
C VAL A 104 -11.26 9.46 -2.72
N LYS A 105 -11.98 8.60 -3.45
CA LYS A 105 -11.45 7.31 -3.91
C LYS A 105 -10.31 7.48 -4.91
N GLU A 106 -10.42 8.42 -5.84
CA GLU A 106 -9.37 8.73 -6.81
C GLU A 106 -8.10 9.24 -6.11
N LYS A 107 -8.25 10.25 -5.24
CA LYS A 107 -7.16 10.75 -4.38
C LYS A 107 -6.54 9.64 -3.54
N GLY A 108 -7.38 8.79 -2.95
CA GLY A 108 -6.95 7.65 -2.15
C GLY A 108 -6.16 6.60 -2.93
N ALA A 109 -6.53 6.35 -4.18
CA ALA A 109 -5.81 5.44 -5.07
C ALA A 109 -4.41 5.98 -5.41
N ALA A 110 -4.29 7.28 -5.73
CA ALA A 110 -3.00 7.92 -5.98
C ALA A 110 -2.07 7.84 -4.74
N LEU A 111 -2.59 8.13 -3.54
CA LEU A 111 -1.81 8.00 -2.30
C LEU A 111 -1.37 6.55 -2.03
N LYS A 112 -2.21 5.56 -2.34
CA LYS A 112 -1.80 4.14 -2.26
C LYS A 112 -0.68 3.84 -3.25
N GLY A 113 -0.79 4.30 -4.50
CA GLY A 113 0.24 4.14 -5.52
C GLY A 113 1.59 4.74 -5.10
N LEU A 114 1.58 5.95 -4.52
CA LEU A 114 2.78 6.58 -3.97
C LEU A 114 3.38 5.79 -2.79
N LYS A 115 2.54 5.26 -1.89
CA LYS A 115 2.99 4.43 -0.78
C LYS A 115 3.60 3.11 -1.28
N GLU A 116 2.98 2.47 -2.26
CA GLU A 116 3.47 1.24 -2.90
C GLU A 116 4.81 1.47 -3.62
N LYS A 117 5.00 2.66 -4.21
CA LYS A 117 6.28 3.11 -4.78
C LYS A 117 7.32 3.47 -3.71
N GLY A 118 6.96 3.46 -2.43
CA GLY A 118 7.83 3.79 -1.31
C GLY A 118 8.19 5.27 -1.21
N LEU A 119 7.43 6.16 -1.85
CA LEU A 119 7.70 7.60 -1.90
C LEU A 119 7.09 8.36 -0.71
N ILE A 120 6.00 7.83 -0.15
CA ILE A 120 5.33 8.43 1.01
C ILE A 120 5.10 7.39 2.10
N SER A 121 4.96 7.86 3.34
CA SER A 121 4.42 7.11 4.45
C SER A 121 3.04 7.65 4.84
N LEU A 122 2.15 6.75 5.25
CA LEU A 122 0.85 7.06 5.85
C LEU A 122 0.88 6.59 7.29
N ASP A 123 0.79 7.50 8.23
CA ASP A 123 0.83 7.23 9.67
C ASP A 123 -0.44 7.75 10.34
N TYR A 124 -1.24 6.85 10.90
CA TYR A 124 -2.51 7.16 11.57
C TYR A 124 -2.38 7.21 13.11
N GLU A 125 -1.16 7.06 13.64
CA GLU A 125 -0.85 7.26 15.06
C GLU A 125 -0.42 8.71 15.34
N LEU A 126 0.00 9.42 14.29
CA LEU A 126 0.42 10.82 14.34
C LEU A 126 -0.66 11.78 13.84
N ARG A 127 -0.72 12.96 14.45
CA ARG A 127 -1.59 14.07 14.01
C ARG A 127 -0.75 15.33 13.84
N LEU A 128 -1.11 16.14 12.86
CA LEU A 128 -0.55 17.48 12.70
C LEU A 128 -1.06 18.39 13.82
N SER A 129 -0.14 18.94 14.62
CA SER A 129 -0.49 19.73 15.80
C SER A 129 -1.21 21.04 15.47
N ASP A 130 -0.90 21.65 14.32
CA ASP A 130 -1.44 22.94 13.88
C ASP A 130 -2.50 22.82 12.77
N TYR A 131 -3.04 21.61 12.56
CA TYR A 131 -4.06 21.36 11.55
C TYR A 131 -5.42 21.09 12.19
N ASP A 132 -6.44 21.82 11.76
CA ASP A 132 -7.82 21.56 12.15
C ASP A 132 -8.43 20.44 11.29
N TYR A 133 -8.68 19.29 11.92
CA TYR A 133 -9.29 18.13 11.27
C TYR A 133 -10.82 18.18 11.20
N THR A 134 -11.47 19.28 11.59
CA THR A 134 -12.93 19.46 11.43
C THR A 134 -13.39 19.23 9.99
N SER A 135 -12.57 19.56 9.00
CA SER A 135 -12.80 19.27 7.58
C SER A 135 -13.05 17.80 7.28
N TYR A 136 -12.56 16.88 8.12
CA TYR A 136 -12.77 15.44 8.02
C TYR A 136 -13.90 14.93 8.90
N THR A 137 -14.03 15.43 10.13
CA THR A 137 -15.05 14.95 11.08
C THR A 137 -16.46 15.49 10.76
N ASP A 138 -16.52 16.68 10.16
CA ASP A 138 -17.77 17.36 9.82
C ASP A 138 -18.12 17.20 8.33
N ALA A 139 -17.27 16.48 7.58
CA ALA A 139 -17.51 16.16 6.19
C ALA A 139 -18.84 15.42 6.00
N ALA A 140 -19.60 15.81 4.98
CA ALA A 140 -20.81 15.10 4.56
C ALA A 140 -20.52 13.62 4.26
N LEU A 141 -19.31 13.32 3.78
CA LEU A 141 -18.86 11.94 3.53
C LEU A 141 -18.76 11.10 4.80
N PHE A 142 -18.27 11.67 5.91
CA PHE A 142 -18.21 10.95 7.19
C PHE A 142 -19.60 10.83 7.83
N ALA A 143 -20.46 11.84 7.67
CA ALA A 143 -21.87 11.73 8.04
C ALA A 143 -22.58 10.58 7.32
N TYR A 144 -22.41 10.49 6.00
CA TYR A 144 -22.93 9.38 5.19
C TYR A 144 -22.42 8.01 5.66
N PHE A 145 -21.13 7.93 6.04
CA PHE A 145 -20.58 6.69 6.58
C PHE A 145 -21.23 6.29 7.91
N LYS A 146 -21.43 7.24 8.84
CA LYS A 146 -22.15 6.99 10.10
C LYS A 146 -23.56 6.46 9.84
N ASP A 147 -24.31 7.08 8.93
CA ASP A 147 -25.66 6.64 8.57
C ASP A 147 -25.66 5.21 7.98
N THR A 148 -24.67 4.89 7.15
CA THR A 148 -24.50 3.55 6.57
C THR A 148 -24.26 2.49 7.66
N VAL A 149 -23.48 2.81 8.69
CA VAL A 149 -23.24 1.90 9.82
C VAL A 149 -24.50 1.73 10.68
N GLU A 150 -25.24 2.82 10.93
CA GLU A 150 -26.52 2.79 11.65
C GLU A 150 -27.58 1.94 10.94
N GLU A 151 -27.60 1.96 9.61
CA GLU A 151 -28.43 1.06 8.81
C GLU A 151 -27.92 -0.39 8.83
N GLY A 152 -26.60 -0.57 8.76
CA GLY A 152 -25.95 -1.87 8.77
C GLY A 152 -26.26 -2.67 10.04
N LYS A 153 -26.11 -2.05 11.22
CA LYS A 153 -26.29 -2.74 12.52
C LYS A 153 -27.70 -3.23 12.81
N LYS A 154 -28.70 -2.78 12.04
CA LYS A 154 -30.08 -3.29 12.09
C LYS A 154 -30.23 -4.65 11.41
N ARG A 155 -29.25 -5.07 10.60
CA ARG A 155 -29.29 -6.31 9.82
C ARG A 155 -28.73 -7.47 10.64
N PRO A 156 -29.43 -8.63 10.68
CA PRO A 156 -28.93 -9.82 11.37
C PRO A 156 -27.55 -10.24 10.82
N GLY A 157 -26.59 -10.48 11.73
CA GLY A 157 -25.24 -10.94 11.37
C GLY A 157 -24.28 -9.84 10.87
N PHE A 158 -24.66 -8.56 10.93
CA PHE A 158 -23.73 -7.47 10.65
C PHE A 158 -22.70 -7.35 11.78
N LEU A 159 -21.42 -7.33 11.42
CA LEU A 159 -20.31 -7.54 12.37
C LEU A 159 -19.92 -6.30 13.18
N GLY A 160 -20.12 -5.10 12.64
CA GLY A 160 -19.75 -3.85 13.30
C GLY A 160 -20.98 -2.99 13.60
N ASP A 161 -20.87 -2.10 14.57
CA ASP A 161 -21.96 -1.21 14.99
C ASP A 161 -21.52 0.23 15.20
N THR A 162 -20.22 0.50 15.04
CA THR A 162 -19.60 1.79 15.37
C THR A 162 -18.80 2.29 14.17
N ALA A 163 -19.09 3.54 13.78
CA ALA A 163 -18.33 4.26 12.77
C ALA A 163 -17.27 5.12 13.47
N GLU A 164 -16.01 4.86 13.15
CA GLU A 164 -14.86 5.60 13.69
C GLU A 164 -14.09 6.29 12.57
N ILE A 165 -13.41 7.38 12.95
CA ILE A 165 -12.43 8.05 12.11
C ILE A 165 -11.09 8.06 12.82
N GLU A 166 -10.07 7.59 12.13
CA GLU A 166 -8.69 7.75 12.59
C GLU A 166 -8.03 8.81 11.71
N LEU A 167 -7.33 9.73 12.37
CA LEU A 167 -6.66 10.86 11.74
C LEU A 167 -5.17 10.55 11.68
N GLY A 168 -4.54 11.03 10.62
CA GLY A 168 -3.15 10.71 10.32
C GLY A 168 -2.42 11.86 9.66
N VAL A 169 -1.19 11.55 9.30
CA VAL A 169 -0.30 12.38 8.51
C VAL A 169 0.28 11.58 7.34
N ILE A 170 0.50 12.29 6.24
CA ILE A 170 1.26 11.87 5.08
C ILE A 170 2.59 12.61 5.10
N THR A 171 3.69 11.88 4.95
CA THR A 171 5.04 12.47 4.86
C THR A 171 5.84 11.83 3.74
N LEU A 172 6.80 12.56 3.17
CA LEU A 172 7.77 11.99 2.25
C LEU A 172 8.70 11.03 2.99
N THR A 173 8.95 9.86 2.39
CA THR A 173 10.08 9.02 2.79
C THR A 173 11.39 9.64 2.32
N ASP A 174 12.53 9.09 2.70
CA ASP A 174 13.81 9.56 2.17
C ASP A 174 13.94 9.37 0.66
N ALA A 175 13.31 8.32 0.10
CA ALA A 175 13.19 8.14 -1.35
C ALA A 175 12.29 9.22 -1.97
N GLY A 176 11.17 9.54 -1.33
CA GLY A 176 10.27 10.62 -1.75
C GLY A 176 10.94 11.98 -1.78
N LYS A 177 11.71 12.34 -0.74
CA LYS A 177 12.46 13.61 -0.68
C LYS A 177 13.44 13.75 -1.84
N ARG A 178 14.27 12.73 -2.08
CA ARG A 178 15.21 12.68 -3.21
C ARG A 178 14.50 12.74 -4.55
N PHE A 179 13.33 12.11 -4.66
CA PHE A 179 12.51 12.19 -5.87
C PHE A 179 12.03 13.62 -6.11
N THR A 180 11.62 14.35 -5.06
CA THR A 180 11.13 15.72 -5.21
C THR A 180 12.18 16.76 -5.58
N GLU A 181 13.46 16.49 -5.31
CA GLU A 181 14.59 17.36 -5.74
C GLU A 181 14.63 17.51 -7.28
N GLN A 182 14.13 16.52 -8.02
CA GLN A 182 14.05 16.55 -9.49
C GLN A 182 13.00 17.53 -10.03
N PHE A 183 12.08 18.02 -9.19
CA PHE A 183 11.09 19.04 -9.59
C PHE A 183 11.60 20.48 -9.44
N GLN A 184 12.82 20.67 -8.93
CA GLN A 184 13.39 21.99 -8.63
C GLN A 184 14.45 22.46 -9.64
N GLU A 185 14.70 21.69 -10.71
CA GLU A 185 15.54 22.06 -11.86
C GLU A 185 14.71 22.68 -13.00
#